data_AF-A0A1F6W340-F1
#
_entry.id   AF-A0A1F6W340-F1
#
_cell.length_a   1.000
_cell.length_b   1.000
_cell.length_c   1.000
_cell.angle_alpha   90.00
_cell.angle_beta   90.00
_cell.angle_gamma   90.00
#
_symmetry.space_group_name_H-M   'P 1'
#
loop_
_entity.id
_entity.type
_entity.pdbx_description
1 polymer ?
#
loop_
_entity_poly.entity_id
_entity_poly.type
_entity_poly.pdbx_seq_one_letter_code
_entity_poly.pdbx_strand_id
1 'polypeptide(L)'
;MAIGVNDSPSTRVYHNAILTKGGYPNAIEYRFSRTTGVDIKNNLTDAAIISRDGGTGTLGGNLTSASSNLFVNPSIGDLHLLSTATVAIDKVAAISAVTNDIDGDIRPQGSSYDIGADEYKSGIPTPAPTPTPTPTPTPAPTPGDTTSPSISEIQTSQTKYKTTNITWITNEASNTQLEYGLTTNYGTSTTLATSAVTTHSAFLSNLNPGTTYHFRVKSRDAAGNPATSSDQNFQTQSRPIKPPKPSGIISFTDGSINLAWTPLDYELCASIKIYRDTSSAPQTPDGTKLIATLACSETSYHDDEVTGGQTYYYSLFVIDDLGTASDPLSGSFTAPSPSPSPSPSPSPSPSPSPTPTSGGGGGGGGGGGGGGGSSSSPSPSPAPTPTPTPVPTPTPIPAGKFSVGNTVRTTTILNVRQAPSPLGKLLGAQATGAQGIVVGGPISASGFSWWQMNYNSGADGWSAENFLVKVTTSSPAPSPTPYPTPSPTPTPTTPTPSPSGTLVVFTKPIYFWDRTEVKKLQITLNKALGLTLKVDGIYGKATTAAIKPFQSVSGLKPDGIVGVLTRAKLNAVKAVMP
;
A
#
# COMPACT_ATOMS: atom_id res chain seq x y z
N MET A 1 21.18 2.16 12.79
CA MET A 1 19.75 2.15 13.18
C MET A 1 19.68 2.09 14.70
N ALA A 2 18.65 2.64 15.32
CA ALA A 2 18.47 2.64 16.79
C ALA A 2 17.02 2.23 17.13
N ILE A 3 16.81 1.67 18.32
CA ILE A 3 15.47 1.33 18.83
C ILE A 3 14.95 2.50 19.67
N GLY A 4 13.77 3.02 19.32
CA GLY A 4 13.05 4.02 20.12
C GLY A 4 11.80 3.43 20.76
N VAL A 5 11.66 3.58 22.07
CA VAL A 5 10.48 3.15 22.85
C VAL A 5 9.77 4.41 23.36
N ASN A 6 8.67 4.81 22.71
CA ASN A 6 8.00 6.09 22.96
C ASN A 6 6.54 5.87 23.37
N ASP A 7 6.10 6.50 24.45
CA ASP A 7 4.77 6.35 25.06
C ASP A 7 4.30 4.88 25.19
N SER A 8 5.23 3.99 25.55
CA SER A 8 5.05 2.55 25.46
C SER A 8 5.35 1.84 26.78
N PRO A 9 4.32 1.54 27.61
CA PRO A 9 4.51 0.87 28.88
C PRO A 9 4.78 -0.63 28.72
N SER A 10 5.57 -1.20 29.64
CA SER A 10 5.86 -2.63 29.74
C SER A 10 6.55 -3.27 28.51
N THR A 11 7.14 -2.45 27.64
CA THR A 11 7.88 -2.93 26.47
C THR A 11 9.11 -3.72 26.87
N ARG A 12 9.36 -4.82 26.17
CA ARG A 12 10.50 -5.70 26.38
C ARG A 12 11.42 -5.63 25.17
N VAL A 13 12.69 -5.29 25.39
CA VAL A 13 13.70 -5.20 24.33
C VAL A 13 14.83 -6.15 24.70
N TYR A 14 14.79 -7.37 24.13
CA TYR A 14 15.69 -8.46 24.49
C TYR A 14 16.53 -8.92 23.31
N HIS A 15 17.79 -9.28 23.54
CA HIS A 15 18.64 -9.99 22.58
C HIS A 15 18.71 -9.29 21.21
N ASN A 16 18.96 -7.98 21.18
CA ASN A 16 19.22 -7.26 19.92
C ASN A 16 20.71 -7.03 19.71
N ALA A 17 21.18 -7.11 18.46
CA ALA A 17 22.51 -6.66 18.05
C ALA A 17 22.39 -5.35 17.26
N ILE A 18 23.02 -4.27 17.72
CA ILE A 18 22.90 -2.93 17.11
C ILE A 18 24.27 -2.31 16.93
N LEU A 19 24.61 -1.99 15.67
CA LEU A 19 25.76 -1.16 15.33
C LEU A 19 25.29 0.17 14.72
N THR A 20 25.48 1.27 15.43
CA THR A 20 25.23 2.65 14.96
C THR A 20 26.42 3.22 14.20
N LYS A 21 27.63 2.67 14.41
CA LYS A 21 28.90 3.10 13.80
C LYS A 21 29.15 4.60 13.98
N GLY A 22 28.75 5.16 15.12
CA GLY A 22 28.85 6.59 15.42
C GLY A 22 27.85 7.48 14.67
N GLY A 23 26.99 6.92 13.82
CA GLY A 23 25.95 7.67 13.10
C GLY A 23 24.77 8.10 13.99
N TYR A 24 24.66 7.54 15.20
CA TYR A 24 23.67 7.95 16.19
C TYR A 24 24.17 7.64 17.61
N PRO A 25 23.98 8.56 18.59
CA PRO A 25 24.61 8.44 19.91
C PRO A 25 24.00 7.37 20.82
N ASN A 26 22.77 6.94 20.56
CA ASN A 26 22.03 6.01 21.40
C ASN A 26 21.61 4.79 20.56
N ALA A 27 21.96 3.58 20.97
CA ALA A 27 21.48 2.37 20.31
C ALA A 27 20.02 2.05 20.68
N ILE A 28 19.65 2.32 21.94
CA ILE A 28 18.28 2.16 22.43
C ILE A 28 17.93 3.38 23.29
N GLU A 29 16.83 4.06 22.98
CA GLU A 29 16.28 5.12 23.82
C GLU A 29 14.82 4.84 24.20
N TYR A 30 14.47 5.13 25.45
CA TYR A 30 13.11 4.98 25.97
C TYR A 30 12.65 6.30 26.56
N ARG A 31 11.55 6.82 26.01
CA ARG A 31 11.20 8.25 26.09
C ARG A 31 9.78 8.49 26.56
N PHE A 32 9.60 9.65 27.17
CA PHE A 32 8.34 10.19 27.68
C PHE A 32 7.84 9.49 28.95
N SER A 33 7.16 10.27 29.78
CA SER A 33 6.67 9.83 31.09
C SER A 33 5.69 8.66 31.05
N ARG A 34 5.06 8.39 29.89
CA ARG A 34 4.16 7.23 29.70
C ARG A 34 4.90 5.94 29.38
N THR A 35 6.20 6.01 29.08
CA THR A 35 7.06 4.83 28.88
C THR A 35 7.55 4.35 30.24
N THR A 36 6.80 3.45 30.86
CA THR A 36 7.06 2.91 32.20
C THR A 36 7.15 1.40 32.20
N GLY A 37 7.95 0.85 33.11
CA GLY A 37 8.10 -0.62 33.23
C GLY A 37 8.77 -1.27 32.02
N VAL A 38 9.52 -0.52 31.21
CA VAL A 38 10.29 -1.10 30.10
C VAL A 38 11.38 -2.00 30.67
N ASP A 39 11.58 -3.17 30.06
CA ASP A 39 12.63 -4.11 30.44
C ASP A 39 13.56 -4.33 29.25
N ILE A 40 14.81 -3.87 29.36
CA ILE A 40 15.79 -3.89 28.27
C ILE A 40 16.95 -4.77 28.73
N LYS A 41 17.06 -5.97 28.15
CA LYS A 41 18.02 -6.97 28.61
C LYS A 41 18.77 -7.66 27.49
N ASN A 42 19.99 -8.09 27.78
CA ASN A 42 20.79 -8.96 26.91
C ASN A 42 21.03 -8.40 25.49
N ASN A 43 21.02 -7.07 25.32
CA ASN A 43 21.30 -6.43 24.04
C ASN A 43 22.80 -6.16 23.87
N LEU A 44 23.31 -6.39 22.65
CA LEU A 44 24.67 -6.12 22.23
C LEU A 44 24.68 -4.87 21.35
N THR A 45 25.23 -3.76 21.85
CA THR A 45 25.21 -2.47 21.15
C THR A 45 26.58 -1.80 21.13
N ASP A 46 26.86 -0.97 20.13
CA ASP A 46 28.07 -0.10 20.08
C ASP A 46 27.83 1.33 20.60
N ALA A 47 26.60 1.62 21.02
CA ALA A 47 26.18 2.92 21.51
C ALA A 47 25.27 2.79 22.74
N ALA A 48 25.00 3.92 23.41
CA ALA A 48 24.36 3.95 24.71
C ALA A 48 22.91 3.43 24.71
N ILE A 49 22.48 2.88 25.85
CA ILE A 49 21.07 2.59 26.17
C ILE A 49 20.63 3.61 27.21
N ILE A 50 19.71 4.52 26.87
CA ILE A 50 19.45 5.71 27.69
C ILE A 50 17.96 6.04 27.88
N SER A 51 17.62 6.45 29.10
CA SER A 51 16.33 7.10 29.41
C SER A 51 16.34 8.54 28.93
N ARG A 52 15.24 8.98 28.31
CA ARG A 52 15.03 10.40 27.99
C ARG A 52 13.62 10.84 28.35
N ASP A 53 13.44 12.15 28.54
CA ASP A 53 12.13 12.80 28.65
C ASP A 53 11.18 12.15 29.68
N GLY A 54 11.71 11.56 30.76
CA GLY A 54 10.94 10.95 31.84
C GLY A 54 10.57 9.46 31.63
N GLY A 55 11.11 8.79 30.61
CA GLY A 55 10.93 7.34 30.44
C GLY A 55 11.63 6.54 31.54
N THR A 56 11.03 5.45 32.00
CA THR A 56 11.59 4.58 33.06
C THR A 56 11.65 3.13 32.61
N GLY A 57 12.71 2.44 33.02
CA GLY A 57 12.93 1.05 32.67
C GLY A 57 14.03 0.38 33.50
N THR A 58 14.12 -0.94 33.38
CA THR A 58 15.16 -1.77 34.00
C THR A 58 16.13 -2.25 32.94
N LEU A 59 17.43 -2.15 33.22
CA LEU A 59 18.50 -2.64 32.35
C LEU A 59 19.17 -3.86 33.00
N GLY A 60 19.50 -4.88 32.22
CA GLY A 60 20.26 -6.03 32.73
C GLY A 60 20.91 -6.88 31.64
N GLY A 61 22.16 -7.31 31.83
CA GLY A 61 22.85 -8.16 30.84
C GLY A 61 23.16 -7.50 29.49
N ASN A 62 22.95 -6.20 29.32
CA ASN A 62 23.31 -5.51 28.08
C ASN A 62 24.82 -5.23 28.02
N LEU A 63 25.41 -5.30 26.82
CA LEU A 63 26.78 -4.91 26.53
C LEU A 63 26.77 -3.76 25.51
N THR A 64 27.18 -2.55 25.92
CA THR A 64 27.10 -1.34 25.08
C THR A 64 28.45 -0.93 24.45
N SER A 65 29.41 -1.85 24.45
CA SER A 65 30.76 -1.65 23.91
C SER A 65 31.07 -2.62 22.77
N ALA A 66 30.04 -3.07 22.05
CA ALA A 66 30.21 -3.94 20.90
C ALA A 66 31.10 -3.24 19.86
N SER A 67 31.96 -4.00 19.21
CA SER A 67 32.74 -3.50 18.08
C SER A 67 32.59 -4.43 16.88
N SER A 68 32.94 -3.96 15.68
CA SER A 68 32.78 -4.72 14.44
C SER A 68 33.54 -6.06 14.45
N ASN A 69 34.60 -6.18 15.26
CA ASN A 69 35.39 -7.42 15.37
C ASN A 69 34.66 -8.59 16.06
N LEU A 70 33.48 -8.35 16.64
CA LEU A 70 32.67 -9.40 17.24
C LEU A 70 31.86 -10.18 16.20
N PHE A 71 31.75 -9.65 14.98
CA PHE A 71 30.79 -10.11 13.98
C PHE A 71 31.44 -10.61 12.70
N VAL A 72 30.79 -11.55 12.01
CA VAL A 72 31.27 -12.17 10.76
C VAL A 72 31.45 -11.14 9.66
N ASN A 73 30.42 -10.34 9.33
CA ASN A 73 30.55 -9.27 8.35
C ASN A 73 29.57 -8.11 8.59
N PRO A 74 29.88 -7.23 9.57
CA PRO A 74 28.98 -6.13 9.94
C PRO A 74 28.88 -5.03 8.88
N SER A 75 29.67 -5.08 7.80
CA SER A 75 29.59 -4.12 6.70
C SER A 75 28.37 -4.37 5.80
N ILE A 76 27.96 -5.63 5.68
CA ILE A 76 26.80 -6.06 4.88
C ILE A 76 25.57 -6.41 5.75
N GLY A 77 25.66 -6.18 7.06
CA GLY A 77 24.59 -6.47 8.01
C GLY A 77 24.60 -7.89 8.58
N ASP A 78 25.65 -8.67 8.31
CA ASP A 78 25.86 -9.98 8.93
C ASP A 78 26.45 -9.79 10.33
N LEU A 79 25.57 -9.88 11.33
CA LEU A 79 25.87 -9.70 12.75
C LEU A 79 25.90 -11.03 13.52
N HIS A 80 26.19 -12.16 12.85
CA HIS A 80 26.52 -13.40 13.56
C HIS A 80 27.84 -13.23 14.33
N LEU A 81 27.93 -13.81 15.51
CA LEU A 81 29.09 -13.76 16.38
C LEU A 81 30.23 -14.61 15.80
N LEU A 82 31.43 -14.05 15.82
CA LEU A 82 32.65 -14.82 15.60
C LEU A 82 32.98 -15.64 16.84
N SER A 83 33.69 -16.76 16.68
CA SER A 83 34.20 -17.56 17.81
C SER A 83 35.07 -16.75 18.79
N THR A 84 35.66 -15.65 18.32
CA THR A 84 36.45 -14.71 19.10
C THR A 84 35.62 -13.71 19.91
N ALA A 85 34.30 -13.66 19.74
CA ALA A 85 33.40 -12.75 20.44
C ALA A 85 33.11 -13.19 21.90
N THR A 86 34.15 -13.58 22.62
CA THR A 86 34.09 -14.14 23.99
C THR A 86 33.52 -13.19 25.03
N VAL A 87 33.33 -11.91 24.70
CA VAL A 87 32.65 -10.91 25.54
C VAL A 87 31.13 -10.96 25.43
N ALA A 88 30.59 -11.60 24.38
CA ALA A 88 29.16 -11.77 24.15
C ALA A 88 28.70 -13.22 24.33
N ILE A 89 29.57 -14.18 24.02
CA ILE A 89 29.27 -15.62 24.09
C ILE A 89 29.19 -16.10 25.54
N ASP A 90 28.12 -16.84 25.87
CA ASP A 90 27.84 -17.48 27.15
C ASP A 90 27.87 -16.52 28.36
N LYS A 91 27.29 -15.32 28.22
CA LYS A 91 27.43 -14.26 29.26
C LYS A 91 26.20 -13.95 30.07
N VAL A 92 25.01 -14.29 29.59
CA VAL A 92 23.78 -13.82 30.21
C VAL A 92 22.85 -14.94 30.62
N ALA A 93 22.07 -14.64 31.65
CA ALA A 93 21.04 -15.53 32.15
C ALA A 93 19.93 -15.70 31.11
N ALA A 94 19.31 -16.88 31.12
CA ALA A 94 18.19 -17.20 30.26
C ALA A 94 17.01 -16.25 30.48
N ILE A 95 16.40 -15.81 29.39
CA ILE A 95 15.11 -15.10 29.40
C ILE A 95 14.07 -16.07 28.85
N SER A 96 13.16 -16.53 29.71
CA SER A 96 12.15 -17.55 29.36
C SER A 96 11.23 -17.16 28.19
N ALA A 97 11.12 -15.87 27.89
CA ALA A 97 10.35 -15.34 26.77
C ALA A 97 11.07 -15.44 25.41
N VAL A 98 12.38 -15.71 25.37
CA VAL A 98 13.20 -15.74 24.16
C VAL A 98 13.92 -17.07 24.08
N THR A 99 13.32 -18.06 23.41
CA THR A 99 13.88 -19.43 23.32
C THR A 99 14.72 -19.67 22.08
N ASN A 100 14.65 -18.77 21.10
CA ASN A 100 15.34 -18.90 19.82
C ASN A 100 16.03 -17.58 19.45
N ASP A 101 17.10 -17.66 18.67
CA ASP A 101 17.83 -16.52 18.12
C ASP A 101 17.27 -16.05 16.75
N ILE A 102 18.01 -15.17 16.07
CA ILE A 102 17.59 -14.56 14.80
C ILE A 102 17.51 -15.56 13.63
N ASP A 103 18.28 -16.64 13.67
CA ASP A 103 18.31 -17.70 12.66
C ASP A 103 17.38 -18.87 13.02
N GLY A 104 16.77 -18.80 14.20
CA GLY A 104 15.81 -19.78 14.72
C GLY A 104 16.46 -20.85 15.59
N ASP A 105 17.72 -20.68 15.96
CA ASP A 105 18.48 -21.61 16.77
C ASP A 105 18.11 -21.52 18.24
N ILE A 106 18.05 -22.67 18.91
CA ILE A 106 17.52 -22.76 20.27
C ILE A 106 18.55 -22.21 21.26
N ARG A 107 18.13 -21.38 22.22
CA ARG A 107 19.01 -20.87 23.27
C ARG A 107 18.95 -21.73 24.54
N PRO A 108 20.09 -22.11 25.16
CA PRO A 108 21.45 -21.81 24.75
C PRO A 108 22.02 -22.88 23.82
N GLN A 109 22.96 -22.51 22.93
CA GLN A 109 23.80 -23.48 22.21
C GLN A 109 25.08 -23.81 22.98
N GLY A 110 25.48 -22.93 23.91
CA GLY A 110 26.61 -23.10 24.82
C GLY A 110 26.20 -23.34 26.28
N SER A 111 27.05 -22.86 27.19
CA SER A 111 26.84 -22.97 28.64
C SER A 111 25.83 -21.96 29.19
N SER A 112 25.53 -20.89 28.45
CA SER A 112 24.61 -19.82 28.82
C SER A 112 24.08 -19.12 27.57
N TYR A 113 23.17 -18.15 27.72
CA TYR A 113 22.68 -17.40 26.57
C TYR A 113 23.73 -16.36 26.16
N ASP A 114 23.76 -16.07 24.86
CA ASP A 114 24.60 -15.03 24.31
C ASP A 114 23.96 -13.64 24.43
N ILE A 115 24.81 -12.61 24.57
CA ILE A 115 24.40 -11.22 24.47
C ILE A 115 24.24 -10.86 23.00
N GLY A 116 23.08 -10.32 22.61
CA GLY A 116 22.78 -9.98 21.23
C GLY A 116 21.81 -10.96 20.55
N ALA A 117 21.60 -10.74 19.25
CA ALA A 117 20.55 -11.41 18.47
C ALA A 117 20.92 -12.82 17.98
N ASP A 118 22.20 -13.11 17.84
CA ASP A 118 22.75 -14.41 17.47
C ASP A 118 23.02 -15.27 18.72
N GLU A 119 22.94 -16.59 18.58
CA GLU A 119 23.37 -17.58 19.56
C GLU A 119 24.46 -18.45 18.94
N TYR A 120 25.70 -18.20 19.35
CA TYR A 120 26.88 -18.81 18.77
C TYR A 120 26.90 -20.33 18.95
N LYS A 121 26.95 -21.05 17.82
CA LYS A 121 27.09 -22.50 17.77
C LYS A 121 28.54 -22.93 17.64
N SER A 122 29.08 -23.53 18.69
CA SER A 122 30.37 -24.22 18.63
C SER A 122 30.24 -25.48 17.75
N GLY A 123 30.95 -25.52 16.61
CA GLY A 123 31.03 -26.72 15.75
C GLY A 123 30.55 -26.56 14.30
N ILE A 124 30.03 -25.39 13.90
CA ILE A 124 30.01 -25.00 12.49
C ILE A 124 31.37 -24.34 12.22
N PRO A 125 32.19 -24.81 11.27
CA PRO A 125 33.46 -24.15 10.97
C PRO A 125 33.18 -22.74 10.47
N THR A 126 33.38 -21.76 11.34
CA THR A 126 33.71 -20.40 10.91
C THR A 126 34.91 -20.53 9.96
N PRO A 127 34.91 -19.95 8.75
CA PRO A 127 36.14 -19.90 7.96
C PRO A 127 37.20 -19.23 8.84
N ALA A 128 38.26 -19.98 9.15
CA ALA A 128 39.31 -19.51 10.03
C ALA A 128 39.88 -18.19 9.48
N PRO A 129 40.17 -17.16 10.31
CA PRO A 129 41.06 -16.10 9.88
C PRO A 129 42.42 -16.75 9.56
N THR A 130 42.83 -16.65 8.30
CA THR A 130 44.11 -17.21 7.82
C THR A 130 45.26 -16.68 8.70
N PRO A 131 46.11 -17.53 9.30
CA PRO A 131 47.27 -17.06 10.05
C PRO A 131 48.26 -16.37 9.10
N THR A 132 48.75 -15.21 9.49
CA THR A 132 49.86 -14.50 8.83
C THR A 132 51.11 -15.39 8.84
N PRO A 133 51.69 -15.79 7.68
CA PRO A 133 52.95 -16.54 7.65
C PRO A 133 54.18 -15.61 7.73
N THR A 134 55.17 -16.04 8.51
CA THR A 134 56.57 -15.54 8.51
C THR A 134 57.34 -16.23 7.36
N PRO A 135 58.34 -15.59 6.72
CA PRO A 135 58.40 -15.47 5.26
C PRO A 135 59.05 -16.67 4.54
N THR A 136 58.36 -17.13 3.51
CA THR A 136 58.90 -17.81 2.32
C THR A 136 58.60 -16.86 1.15
N PRO A 137 59.51 -16.64 0.18
CA PRO A 137 59.45 -15.50 -0.74
C PRO A 137 58.05 -15.31 -1.32
N THR A 138 57.45 -14.20 -0.91
CA THR A 138 56.12 -13.73 -1.29
C THR A 138 55.92 -13.85 -2.80
N PRO A 139 54.98 -14.67 -3.31
CA PRO A 139 54.40 -14.34 -4.59
C PRO A 139 53.75 -12.96 -4.39
N ALA A 140 54.16 -11.98 -5.19
CA ALA A 140 53.71 -10.60 -5.11
C ALA A 140 52.20 -10.52 -4.83
N PRO A 141 51.74 -9.58 -3.97
CA PRO A 141 50.31 -9.43 -3.70
C PRO A 141 49.56 -9.40 -5.02
N THR A 142 48.57 -10.28 -5.20
CA THR A 142 47.64 -10.16 -6.33
C THR A 142 47.14 -8.71 -6.29
N PRO A 143 47.29 -7.93 -7.37
CA PRO A 143 46.86 -6.54 -7.37
C PRO A 143 45.42 -6.48 -6.89
N GLY A 144 45.16 -5.70 -5.85
CA GLY A 144 43.79 -5.35 -5.47
C GLY A 144 43.10 -4.74 -6.68
N ASP A 145 41.77 -4.88 -6.77
CA ASP A 145 41.04 -4.32 -7.89
C ASP A 145 41.32 -2.82 -8.01
N THR A 146 41.91 -2.43 -9.13
CA THR A 146 42.24 -1.04 -9.46
C THR A 146 41.35 -0.49 -10.58
N THR A 147 40.35 -1.25 -11.02
CA THR A 147 39.50 -0.88 -12.14
C THR A 147 38.35 -0.05 -11.63
N SER A 148 38.18 1.16 -12.15
CA SER A 148 37.00 1.97 -11.85
C SER A 148 35.75 1.41 -12.52
N PRO A 149 34.56 1.57 -11.88
CA PRO A 149 33.30 1.27 -12.53
C PRO A 149 33.14 2.03 -13.86
N SER A 150 32.67 1.34 -14.90
CA SER A 150 32.26 1.93 -16.15
C SER A 150 30.81 2.39 -16.07
N ILE A 151 30.58 3.69 -16.22
CA ILE A 151 29.25 4.31 -16.18
C ILE A 151 28.66 4.36 -17.59
N SER A 152 27.40 3.95 -17.73
CA SER A 152 26.66 4.05 -19.00
C SER A 152 25.16 4.28 -18.78
N GLU A 153 24.41 4.45 -19.87
CA GLU A 153 22.94 4.65 -19.89
C GLU A 153 22.45 5.78 -18.97
N ILE A 154 23.19 6.89 -18.93
CA ILE A 154 22.75 8.07 -18.18
C ILE A 154 21.52 8.66 -18.86
N GLN A 155 20.43 8.79 -18.12
CA GLN A 155 19.14 9.27 -18.60
C GLN A 155 18.50 10.20 -17.58
N THR A 156 17.77 11.20 -18.07
CA THR A 156 16.86 12.01 -17.27
C THR A 156 15.42 11.60 -17.58
N SER A 157 14.59 11.54 -16.55
CA SER A 157 13.20 11.11 -16.65
C SER A 157 12.34 11.89 -15.66
N GLN A 158 11.03 11.94 -15.90
CA GLN A 158 10.08 12.62 -15.02
C GLN A 158 10.45 14.09 -14.74
N THR A 159 11.11 14.76 -15.69
CA THR A 159 11.49 16.15 -15.57
C THR A 159 10.24 17.03 -15.61
N LYS A 160 9.93 17.64 -14.47
CA LYS A 160 8.77 18.52 -14.25
C LYS A 160 9.25 19.95 -14.03
N TYR A 161 8.50 20.75 -13.26
CA TYR A 161 8.80 22.16 -13.01
C TYR A 161 9.92 22.31 -11.98
N LYS A 162 9.89 21.51 -10.91
CA LYS A 162 10.81 21.61 -9.78
C LYS A 162 11.58 20.31 -9.51
N THR A 163 11.34 19.26 -10.28
CA THR A 163 11.91 17.94 -10.03
C THR A 163 12.40 17.26 -11.30
N THR A 164 13.34 16.33 -11.14
CA THR A 164 13.75 15.38 -12.18
C THR A 164 14.30 14.11 -11.53
N ASN A 165 14.23 12.98 -12.23
CA ASN A 165 14.88 11.74 -11.81
C ASN A 165 15.99 11.36 -12.80
N ILE A 166 17.18 11.09 -12.28
CA ILE A 166 18.36 10.75 -13.08
C ILE A 166 18.74 9.30 -12.80
N THR A 167 18.91 8.50 -13.85
CA THR A 167 19.27 7.08 -13.76
C THR A 167 20.50 6.78 -14.59
N TRP A 168 21.31 5.81 -14.16
CA TRP A 168 22.45 5.29 -14.90
C TRP A 168 22.75 3.86 -14.45
N ILE A 169 23.64 3.18 -15.17
CA ILE A 169 24.14 1.85 -14.79
C ILE A 169 25.66 1.85 -14.65
N THR A 170 26.16 0.92 -13.85
CA THR A 170 27.59 0.55 -13.81
C THR A 170 27.77 -0.93 -14.14
N ASN A 171 28.91 -1.27 -14.76
CA ASN A 171 29.29 -2.66 -15.06
C ASN A 171 29.54 -3.50 -13.79
N GLU A 172 29.72 -2.86 -12.64
CA GLU A 172 29.96 -3.49 -11.34
C GLU A 172 29.26 -2.75 -10.21
N ALA A 173 29.09 -3.41 -9.06
CA ALA A 173 28.33 -2.85 -7.96
C ALA A 173 29.08 -1.66 -7.31
N SER A 174 28.42 -0.50 -7.29
CA SER A 174 29.03 0.74 -6.82
C SER A 174 28.03 1.62 -6.06
N ASN A 175 28.54 2.62 -5.34
CA ASN A 175 27.70 3.60 -4.67
C ASN A 175 27.10 4.63 -5.65
N THR A 176 26.15 5.43 -5.17
CA THR A 176 25.34 6.34 -5.98
C THR A 176 25.49 7.78 -5.48
N GLN A 177 25.95 8.70 -6.34
CA GLN A 177 25.95 10.13 -6.07
C GLN A 177 25.82 10.97 -7.35
N LEU A 178 25.18 12.12 -7.26
CA LEU A 178 25.10 13.11 -8.33
C LEU A 178 25.71 14.45 -7.88
N GLU A 179 26.39 15.13 -8.78
CA GLU A 179 26.70 16.56 -8.68
C GLU A 179 25.91 17.32 -9.74
N TYR A 180 25.26 18.43 -9.39
CA TYR A 180 24.44 19.22 -10.31
C TYR A 180 24.45 20.71 -9.99
N GLY A 181 24.12 21.55 -10.98
CA GLY A 181 24.06 23.01 -10.86
C GLY A 181 23.64 23.74 -12.13
N LEU A 182 23.67 25.07 -12.09
CA LEU A 182 23.34 25.92 -13.26
C LEU A 182 24.46 26.00 -14.29
N THR A 183 25.66 25.51 -13.94
CA THR A 183 26.85 25.50 -14.80
C THR A 183 27.60 24.19 -14.59
N THR A 184 28.60 23.91 -15.42
CA THR A 184 29.48 22.74 -15.31
C THR A 184 30.35 22.73 -14.03
N ASN A 185 30.27 23.77 -13.20
CA ASN A 185 30.85 23.77 -11.85
C ASN A 185 29.98 23.03 -10.83
N TYR A 186 28.72 22.73 -11.19
CA TYR A 186 27.70 22.05 -10.39
C TYR A 186 27.39 22.76 -9.05
N GLY A 187 28.30 22.71 -8.09
CA GLY A 187 28.17 23.42 -6.81
C GLY A 187 27.19 22.78 -5.82
N THR A 188 26.38 21.81 -6.25
CA THR A 188 25.51 21.02 -5.37
C THR A 188 25.76 19.52 -5.58
N SER A 189 25.63 18.74 -4.51
CA SER A 189 25.69 17.27 -4.56
C SER A 189 24.49 16.66 -3.86
N THR A 190 24.00 15.53 -4.36
CA THR A 190 23.07 14.70 -3.60
C THR A 190 23.78 14.05 -2.42
N THR A 191 22.99 13.57 -1.46
CA THR A 191 23.50 12.67 -0.43
C THR A 191 24.15 11.44 -1.08
N LEU A 192 25.26 10.99 -0.50
CA LEU A 192 25.92 9.76 -0.96
C LEU A 192 25.09 8.56 -0.51
N ALA A 193 24.56 7.79 -1.45
CA ALA A 193 23.95 6.51 -1.17
C ALA A 193 25.01 5.40 -1.28
N THR A 194 25.38 4.81 -0.15
CA THR A 194 26.49 3.86 -0.02
C THR A 194 26.17 2.42 -0.43
N SER A 195 24.89 2.11 -0.65
CA SER A 195 24.48 0.80 -1.13
C SER A 195 25.12 0.49 -2.49
N ALA A 196 25.82 -0.64 -2.57
CA ALA A 196 26.45 -1.09 -3.80
C ALA A 196 25.40 -1.70 -4.74
N VAL A 197 25.15 -1.02 -5.87
CA VAL A 197 24.19 -1.42 -6.90
C VAL A 197 24.79 -1.22 -8.28
N THR A 198 24.23 -1.88 -9.29
CA THR A 198 24.60 -1.70 -10.71
C THR A 198 23.59 -0.86 -11.48
N THR A 199 22.44 -0.57 -10.88
CA THR A 199 21.40 0.30 -11.43
C THR A 199 21.12 1.41 -10.42
N HIS A 200 21.34 2.64 -10.84
CA HIS A 200 21.36 3.81 -9.98
C HIS A 200 20.18 4.72 -10.30
N SER A 201 19.68 5.40 -9.27
CA SER A 201 18.65 6.43 -9.40
C SER A 201 18.88 7.52 -8.36
N ALA A 202 18.85 8.78 -8.81
CA ALA A 202 18.92 9.95 -7.96
C ALA A 202 17.79 10.93 -8.31
N PHE A 203 16.98 11.29 -7.31
CA PHE A 203 15.88 12.23 -7.47
C PHE A 203 16.33 13.64 -7.05
N LEU A 204 16.11 14.61 -7.93
CA LEU A 204 16.35 16.03 -7.66
C LEU A 204 15.02 16.75 -7.44
N SER A 205 15.00 17.64 -6.45
CA SER A 205 13.86 18.48 -6.11
C SER A 205 14.30 19.93 -5.89
N ASN A 206 13.33 20.83 -5.71
CA ASN A 206 13.57 22.26 -5.46
C ASN A 206 14.34 22.96 -6.60
N LEU A 207 14.14 22.50 -7.83
CA LEU A 207 14.69 23.13 -9.02
C LEU A 207 13.84 24.32 -9.45
N ASN A 208 14.44 25.25 -10.18
CA ASN A 208 13.74 26.38 -10.76
C ASN A 208 13.04 25.95 -12.06
N PRO A 209 11.77 26.30 -12.32
CA PRO A 209 11.09 26.04 -13.59
C PRO A 209 11.78 26.72 -14.79
N GLY A 210 11.69 26.12 -15.97
CA GLY A 210 12.24 26.63 -17.23
C GLY A 210 13.77 26.78 -17.27
N THR A 211 14.48 26.14 -16.34
CA THR A 211 15.91 26.37 -16.09
C THR A 211 16.73 25.16 -16.53
N THR A 212 17.84 25.42 -17.25
CA THR A 212 18.80 24.39 -17.64
C THR A 212 19.76 24.10 -16.48
N TYR A 213 19.92 22.83 -16.16
CA TYR A 213 20.86 22.32 -15.17
C TYR A 213 21.88 21.40 -15.83
N HIS A 214 23.12 21.53 -15.40
CA HIS A 214 24.23 20.65 -15.68
C HIS A 214 24.40 19.65 -14.53
N PHE A 215 24.77 18.41 -14.84
CA PHE A 215 25.05 17.39 -13.84
C PHE A 215 26.09 16.38 -14.30
N ARG A 216 26.70 15.68 -13.34
CA ARG A 216 27.47 14.46 -13.56
C ARG A 216 27.18 13.43 -12.47
N VAL A 217 27.28 12.17 -12.83
CA VAL A 217 27.08 11.04 -11.90
C VAL A 217 28.44 10.53 -11.42
N LYS A 218 28.46 10.08 -10.16
CA LYS A 218 29.65 9.57 -9.48
C LYS A 218 29.32 8.24 -8.82
N SER A 219 30.24 7.31 -8.96
CA SER A 219 30.15 5.96 -8.43
C SER A 219 31.51 5.55 -7.88
N ARG A 220 31.52 4.69 -6.87
CA ARG A 220 32.73 4.09 -6.32
C ARG A 220 32.40 2.66 -5.91
N ASP A 221 33.21 1.72 -6.38
CA ASP A 221 33.09 0.31 -6.02
C ASP A 221 33.49 0.06 -4.55
N ALA A 222 33.49 -1.22 -4.17
CA ALA A 222 33.90 -1.67 -2.85
C ALA A 222 35.43 -1.59 -2.62
N ALA A 223 36.24 -1.63 -3.68
CA ALA A 223 37.70 -1.50 -3.62
C ALA A 223 38.15 -0.04 -3.46
N GLY A 224 37.24 0.91 -3.67
CA GLY A 224 37.46 2.34 -3.56
C GLY A 224 37.77 3.02 -4.88
N ASN A 225 37.67 2.36 -6.04
CA ASN A 225 37.98 2.99 -7.32
C ASN A 225 36.84 3.93 -7.73
N PRO A 226 37.12 5.23 -7.95
CA PRO A 226 36.10 6.20 -8.31
C PRO A 226 35.83 6.19 -9.82
N ALA A 227 34.57 6.34 -10.17
CA ALA A 227 34.09 6.60 -11.52
C ALA A 227 33.29 7.92 -11.53
N THR A 228 33.43 8.69 -12.59
CA THR A 228 32.72 9.96 -12.78
C THR A 228 32.39 10.15 -14.25
N SER A 229 31.14 10.49 -14.57
CA SER A 229 30.74 10.74 -15.95
C SER A 229 31.25 12.08 -16.49
N SER A 230 31.19 12.24 -17.81
CA SER A 230 31.21 13.56 -18.44
C SER A 230 30.00 14.40 -18.02
N ASP A 231 30.04 15.71 -18.30
CA ASP A 231 28.90 16.61 -18.11
C ASP A 231 27.69 16.13 -18.93
N GLN A 232 26.52 16.26 -18.32
CA GLN A 232 25.20 16.04 -18.90
C GLN A 232 24.33 17.24 -18.54
N ASN A 233 23.23 17.47 -19.27
CA ASN A 233 22.30 18.52 -18.91
C ASN A 233 20.84 18.11 -19.14
N PHE A 234 19.94 18.82 -18.45
CA PHE A 234 18.50 18.76 -18.67
C PHE A 234 17.90 20.13 -18.42
N GLN A 235 16.69 20.37 -18.95
CA GLN A 235 15.93 21.60 -18.70
C GLN A 235 14.62 21.25 -18.02
N THR A 236 14.31 21.93 -16.92
CA THR A 236 13.00 21.80 -16.25
C THR A 236 11.89 22.41 -17.10
N GLN A 237 10.66 21.95 -16.90
CA GLN A 237 9.50 22.50 -17.59
C GLN A 237 9.30 23.97 -17.24
N SER A 238 9.00 24.79 -18.24
CA SER A 238 8.64 26.19 -18.04
C SER A 238 7.29 26.30 -17.33
N ARG A 239 7.18 27.29 -16.43
CA ARG A 239 5.92 27.61 -15.76
C ARG A 239 4.83 27.97 -16.79
N PRO A 240 3.63 27.38 -16.72
CA PRO A 240 2.54 27.79 -17.60
C PRO A 240 2.01 29.17 -17.17
N ILE A 241 1.54 29.97 -18.13
CA ILE A 241 0.92 31.28 -17.86
C ILE A 241 -0.33 31.19 -16.97
N LYS A 242 -0.99 30.02 -16.99
CA LYS A 242 -2.18 29.72 -16.21
C LYS A 242 -2.09 28.30 -15.67
N PRO A 243 -2.46 28.04 -14.40
CA PRO A 243 -2.50 26.68 -13.88
C PRO A 243 -3.47 25.79 -14.68
N PRO A 244 -3.23 24.47 -14.72
CA PRO A 244 -4.11 23.53 -15.39
C PRO A 244 -5.52 23.56 -14.80
N LYS A 245 -6.53 23.52 -15.68
CA LYS A 245 -7.94 23.46 -15.30
C LYS A 245 -8.23 22.11 -14.59
N PRO A 246 -8.83 22.13 -13.38
CA PRO A 246 -9.24 20.90 -12.70
C PRO A 246 -10.38 20.19 -13.46
N SER A 247 -10.49 18.87 -13.31
CA SER A 247 -11.52 18.03 -13.95
C SER A 247 -12.17 17.10 -12.93
N GLY A 248 -13.46 16.82 -13.02
CA GLY A 248 -14.17 16.09 -11.97
C GLY A 248 -15.68 15.99 -12.17
N ILE A 249 -16.35 15.48 -11.15
CA ILE A 249 -17.80 15.34 -11.07
C ILE A 249 -18.34 15.99 -9.80
N ILE A 250 -19.57 16.49 -9.88
CA ILE A 250 -20.33 16.95 -8.72
C ILE A 250 -21.48 15.97 -8.54
N SER A 251 -21.60 15.43 -7.34
CA SER A 251 -22.58 14.41 -6.96
C SER A 251 -23.28 14.80 -5.67
N PHE A 252 -24.37 14.12 -5.30
CA PHE A 252 -25.13 14.45 -4.10
C PHE A 252 -25.43 13.22 -3.25
N THR A 253 -25.68 13.45 -1.98
CA THR A 253 -26.22 12.45 -1.04
C THR A 253 -27.16 13.21 -0.11
N ASP A 254 -28.25 12.58 0.33
CA ASP A 254 -29.37 13.21 1.04
C ASP A 254 -28.95 14.35 2.00
N GLY A 255 -29.30 15.60 1.65
CA GLY A 255 -28.97 16.81 2.44
C GLY A 255 -27.59 17.46 2.20
N SER A 256 -26.76 16.97 1.28
CA SER A 256 -25.39 17.45 1.06
C SER A 256 -24.94 17.38 -0.41
N ILE A 257 -23.95 18.20 -0.78
CA ILE A 257 -23.30 18.16 -2.11
C ILE A 257 -21.86 17.65 -1.97
N ASN A 258 -21.52 16.60 -2.71
CA ASN A 258 -20.20 16.00 -2.80
C ASN A 258 -19.50 16.41 -4.09
N LEU A 259 -18.55 17.32 -3.99
CA LEU A 259 -17.65 17.66 -5.08
C LEU A 259 -16.49 16.69 -5.11
N ALA A 260 -16.17 16.12 -6.27
CA ALA A 260 -15.00 15.26 -6.44
C ALA A 260 -14.25 15.64 -7.71
N TRP A 261 -12.93 15.67 -7.64
CA TRP A 261 -12.08 16.00 -8.78
C TRP A 261 -10.90 15.04 -8.89
N THR A 262 -10.35 15.00 -10.09
CA THR A 262 -9.20 14.17 -10.44
C THR A 262 -7.97 14.73 -9.74
N PRO A 263 -7.12 13.88 -9.12
CA PRO A 263 -5.86 14.31 -8.55
C PRO A 263 -5.04 15.13 -9.56
N LEU A 264 -4.55 16.28 -9.12
CA LEU A 264 -3.82 17.20 -9.99
C LEU A 264 -2.31 16.91 -9.93
N ASP A 265 -1.72 16.54 -11.06
CA ASP A 265 -0.26 16.41 -11.17
C ASP A 265 0.38 17.76 -11.55
N TYR A 266 0.35 18.72 -10.62
CA TYR A 266 0.88 20.08 -10.82
C TYR A 266 1.71 20.53 -9.62
N GLU A 267 3.03 20.44 -9.73
CA GLU A 267 3.99 20.73 -8.62
C GLU A 267 3.99 22.19 -8.15
N LEU A 268 3.42 23.08 -8.95
CA LEU A 268 3.30 24.50 -8.63
C LEU A 268 1.96 24.82 -7.95
N CYS A 269 1.09 23.83 -7.73
CA CYS A 269 -0.16 24.01 -7.01
C CYS A 269 0.11 24.42 -5.56
N ALA A 270 -0.46 25.54 -5.13
CA ALA A 270 -0.42 26.00 -3.75
C ALA A 270 -1.72 25.69 -2.99
N SER A 271 -2.87 25.85 -3.65
CA SER A 271 -4.16 25.52 -3.04
C SER A 271 -5.25 25.25 -4.08
N ILE A 272 -6.32 24.62 -3.63
CA ILE A 272 -7.58 24.50 -4.36
C ILE A 272 -8.62 25.38 -3.66
N LYS A 273 -9.29 26.26 -4.41
CA LYS A 273 -10.35 27.12 -3.87
C LYS A 273 -11.70 26.78 -4.47
N ILE A 274 -12.71 26.62 -3.61
CA ILE A 274 -14.07 26.27 -4.00
C ILE A 274 -14.99 27.44 -3.68
N TYR A 275 -15.75 27.85 -4.69
CA TYR A 275 -16.71 28.93 -4.61
C TYR A 275 -18.12 28.39 -4.88
N ARG A 276 -19.11 29.00 -4.23
CA ARG A 276 -20.52 28.65 -4.36
C ARG A 276 -21.38 29.91 -4.47
N ASP A 277 -22.32 29.89 -5.40
CA ASP A 277 -23.34 30.93 -5.54
C ASP A 277 -24.71 30.32 -5.88
N THR A 278 -25.79 31.09 -5.73
CA THR A 278 -27.16 30.67 -6.08
C THR A 278 -27.62 31.18 -7.45
N SER A 279 -26.90 32.14 -8.02
CA SER A 279 -27.25 32.76 -9.31
C SER A 279 -26.54 32.14 -10.50
N SER A 280 -25.21 31.96 -10.40
CA SER A 280 -24.38 31.45 -11.50
C SER A 280 -23.02 30.97 -10.99
N ALA A 281 -22.32 30.11 -11.74
CA ALA A 281 -21.00 29.61 -11.33
C ALA A 281 -19.96 30.75 -11.38
N PRO A 282 -19.27 31.07 -10.26
CA PRO A 282 -18.28 32.14 -10.24
C PRO A 282 -17.16 31.91 -11.26
N GLN A 283 -16.93 32.86 -12.16
CA GLN A 283 -15.90 32.71 -13.20
C GLN A 283 -14.52 33.25 -12.78
N THR A 284 -14.48 33.98 -11.66
CA THR A 284 -13.27 34.53 -11.07
C THR A 284 -13.21 34.23 -9.56
N PRO A 285 -12.02 34.08 -8.98
CA PRO A 285 -11.84 33.81 -7.56
C PRO A 285 -11.91 35.11 -6.72
N ASP A 286 -13.03 35.83 -6.75
CA ASP A 286 -13.16 37.17 -6.15
C ASP A 286 -13.37 37.21 -4.61
N GLY A 287 -13.27 36.07 -3.94
CA GLY A 287 -13.29 35.94 -2.48
C GLY A 287 -14.67 36.04 -1.83
N THR A 288 -15.64 36.69 -2.46
CA THR A 288 -16.98 36.96 -1.87
C THR A 288 -17.88 35.73 -1.77
N LYS A 289 -17.56 34.69 -2.54
CA LYS A 289 -18.32 33.43 -2.65
C LYS A 289 -17.49 32.21 -2.24
N LEU A 290 -16.35 32.42 -1.59
CA LEU A 290 -15.43 31.35 -1.19
C LEU A 290 -16.05 30.54 -0.04
N ILE A 291 -16.07 29.22 -0.19
CA ILE A 291 -16.57 28.31 0.85
C ILE A 291 -15.49 27.35 1.37
N ALA A 292 -14.44 27.09 0.58
CA ALA A 292 -13.32 26.26 1.04
C ALA A 292 -11.99 26.62 0.38
N THR A 293 -10.92 26.51 1.15
CA THR A 293 -9.53 26.48 0.66
C THR A 293 -8.90 25.19 1.13
N LEU A 294 -8.42 24.38 0.18
CA LEU A 294 -7.97 23.01 0.40
C LEU A 294 -6.52 22.83 -0.08
N ALA A 295 -5.84 21.84 0.49
CA ALA A 295 -4.53 21.41 0.00
C ALA A 295 -4.67 20.77 -1.39
N CYS A 296 -3.63 20.85 -2.22
CA CYS A 296 -3.62 20.28 -3.56
C CYS A 296 -3.68 18.75 -3.61
N SER A 297 -3.48 18.08 -2.46
CA SER A 297 -3.66 16.63 -2.30
C SER A 297 -5.11 16.21 -2.16
N GLU A 298 -6.01 17.14 -1.84
CA GLU A 298 -7.43 16.85 -1.71
C GLU A 298 -8.05 16.55 -3.07
N THR A 299 -9.03 15.66 -3.07
CA THR A 299 -9.73 15.19 -4.28
C THR A 299 -11.24 15.25 -4.15
N SER A 300 -11.74 15.71 -3.00
CA SER A 300 -13.16 15.85 -2.74
C SER A 300 -13.44 16.91 -1.70
N TYR A 301 -14.66 17.43 -1.72
CA TYR A 301 -15.18 18.34 -0.71
C TYR A 301 -16.67 18.06 -0.49
N HIS A 302 -17.07 18.11 0.78
CA HIS A 302 -18.44 17.93 1.21
C HIS A 302 -19.01 19.28 1.64
N ASP A 303 -20.13 19.67 1.04
CA ASP A 303 -20.86 20.87 1.39
C ASP A 303 -22.18 20.51 2.09
N ASP A 304 -22.20 20.70 3.40
CA ASP A 304 -23.34 20.48 4.29
C ASP A 304 -24.25 21.71 4.42
N GLU A 305 -23.79 22.88 3.99
CA GLU A 305 -24.48 24.15 4.21
C GLU A 305 -25.45 24.47 3.06
N VAL A 306 -26.24 23.47 2.64
CA VAL A 306 -27.14 23.56 1.48
C VAL A 306 -28.61 23.39 1.90
N THR A 307 -29.49 24.16 1.28
CA THR A 307 -30.93 24.10 1.53
C THR A 307 -31.62 23.25 0.47
N GLY A 308 -32.40 22.24 0.89
CA GLY A 308 -33.17 21.40 -0.02
C GLY A 308 -34.12 22.20 -0.92
N GLY A 309 -34.13 21.90 -2.21
CA GLY A 309 -34.88 22.61 -3.27
C GLY A 309 -34.14 23.80 -3.89
N GLN A 310 -33.02 24.25 -3.31
CA GLN A 310 -32.24 25.37 -3.84
C GLN A 310 -31.20 24.89 -4.87
N THR A 311 -31.08 25.61 -5.99
CA THR A 311 -29.99 25.42 -6.95
C THR A 311 -28.75 26.20 -6.53
N TYR A 312 -27.63 25.50 -6.49
CA TYR A 312 -26.30 26.05 -6.22
C TYR A 312 -25.39 25.83 -7.43
N TYR A 313 -24.52 26.80 -7.67
CA TYR A 313 -23.52 26.79 -8.71
C TYR A 313 -22.14 26.83 -8.06
N TYR A 314 -21.28 25.90 -8.44
CA TYR A 314 -19.94 25.75 -7.90
C TYR A 314 -18.90 26.09 -8.94
N SER A 315 -17.78 26.63 -8.47
CA SER A 315 -16.55 26.79 -9.25
C SER A 315 -15.34 26.42 -8.41
N LEU A 316 -14.49 25.56 -8.97
CA LEU A 316 -13.26 25.11 -8.35
C LEU A 316 -12.06 25.59 -9.15
N PHE A 317 -11.16 26.30 -8.47
CA PHE A 317 -9.94 26.86 -9.04
C PHE A 317 -8.71 26.21 -8.42
N VAL A 318 -7.72 25.94 -9.27
CA VAL A 318 -6.35 25.65 -8.84
C VAL A 318 -5.61 26.98 -8.74
N ILE A 319 -5.01 27.25 -7.59
CA ILE A 319 -4.17 28.42 -7.35
C ILE A 319 -2.71 27.95 -7.28
N ASP A 320 -1.84 28.55 -8.08
CA ASP A 320 -0.41 28.25 -8.03
C ASP A 320 0.34 28.99 -6.90
N ASP A 321 1.63 28.67 -6.75
CA ASP A 321 2.56 29.28 -5.79
C ASP A 321 2.84 30.77 -6.04
N LEU A 322 2.34 31.36 -7.13
CA LEU A 322 2.34 32.80 -7.39
C LEU A 322 0.98 33.46 -7.13
N GLY A 323 -0.05 32.68 -6.77
CA GLY A 323 -1.42 33.16 -6.58
C GLY A 323 -2.25 33.24 -7.86
N THR A 324 -1.73 32.78 -8.99
CA THR A 324 -2.45 32.75 -10.28
C THR A 324 -3.50 31.64 -10.24
N ALA A 325 -4.70 31.92 -10.76
CA ALA A 325 -5.81 30.97 -10.79
C ALA A 325 -5.98 30.28 -12.15
N SER A 326 -6.37 29.00 -12.13
CA SER A 326 -6.80 28.24 -13.31
C SER A 326 -8.11 28.78 -13.91
N ASP A 327 -8.53 28.23 -15.06
CA ASP A 327 -9.95 28.27 -15.41
C ASP A 327 -10.75 27.42 -14.39
N PRO A 328 -12.01 27.78 -14.08
CA PRO A 328 -12.78 27.00 -13.13
C PRO A 328 -13.26 25.68 -13.72
N LEU A 329 -13.28 24.65 -12.89
CA LEU A 329 -14.24 23.56 -13.03
C LEU A 329 -15.57 24.04 -12.45
N SER A 330 -16.57 24.22 -13.30
CA SER A 330 -17.89 24.70 -12.88
C SER A 330 -18.96 23.64 -13.06
N GLY A 331 -19.98 23.70 -12.22
CA GLY A 331 -21.20 22.91 -12.35
C GLY A 331 -22.31 23.47 -11.49
N SER A 332 -23.53 22.99 -11.70
CA SER A 332 -24.69 23.38 -10.90
C SER A 332 -25.46 22.16 -10.44
N PHE A 333 -26.15 22.31 -9.31
CA PHE A 333 -26.95 21.25 -8.74
C PHE A 333 -28.11 21.82 -7.92
N THR A 334 -29.28 21.21 -8.02
CA THR A 334 -30.43 21.53 -7.16
C THR A 334 -30.48 20.53 -6.02
N ALA A 335 -30.24 21.00 -4.80
CA ALA A 335 -30.31 20.15 -3.62
C ALA A 335 -31.69 19.47 -3.56
N PRO A 336 -31.79 18.16 -3.34
CA PRO A 336 -33.09 17.51 -3.24
C PRO A 336 -33.88 18.10 -2.06
N SER A 337 -35.14 18.44 -2.28
CA SER A 337 -36.03 18.78 -1.17
C SER A 337 -36.24 17.53 -0.30
N PRO A 338 -36.29 17.66 1.04
CA PRO A 338 -36.66 16.53 1.89
C PRO A 338 -38.01 16.00 1.40
N SER A 339 -38.07 14.69 1.13
CA SER A 339 -39.30 14.06 0.67
C SER A 339 -40.40 14.31 1.72
N PRO A 340 -41.61 14.77 1.35
CA PRO A 340 -42.68 14.91 2.31
C PRO A 340 -42.92 13.55 2.95
N SER A 341 -42.83 13.50 4.29
CA SER A 341 -43.15 12.31 5.07
C SER A 341 -44.54 11.81 4.65
N PRO A 342 -44.75 10.50 4.41
CA PRO A 342 -46.04 9.99 3.97
C PRO A 342 -47.11 10.43 4.97
N SER A 343 -48.09 11.19 4.48
CA SER A 343 -49.25 11.62 5.26
C SER A 343 -49.92 10.37 5.85
N PRO A 344 -50.31 10.37 7.14
CA PRO A 344 -50.98 9.21 7.72
C PRO A 344 -52.24 8.89 6.91
N SER A 345 -52.35 7.64 6.46
CA SER A 345 -53.51 7.14 5.72
C SER A 345 -54.80 7.41 6.52
N PRO A 346 -55.89 7.88 5.87
CA PRO A 346 -57.16 8.08 6.56
C PRO A 346 -57.65 6.74 7.13
N SER A 347 -57.98 6.76 8.42
CA SER A 347 -58.53 5.62 9.16
C SER A 347 -59.80 5.08 8.45
N PRO A 348 -60.01 3.76 8.34
CA PRO A 348 -61.18 3.22 7.68
C PRO A 348 -62.47 3.62 8.45
N SER A 349 -63.45 4.13 7.70
CA SER A 349 -64.80 4.40 8.20
C SER A 349 -65.46 3.11 8.73
N PRO A 350 -66.28 3.19 9.79
CA PRO A 350 -66.95 2.02 10.34
C PRO A 350 -67.99 1.47 9.34
N SER A 351 -67.96 0.14 9.16
CA SER A 351 -68.94 -0.61 8.37
C SER A 351 -70.34 -0.54 9.04
N PRO A 352 -71.44 -0.50 8.27
CA PRO A 352 -72.78 -0.35 8.84
C PRO A 352 -73.23 -1.61 9.59
N SER A 353 -73.89 -1.37 10.72
CA SER A 353 -74.50 -2.36 11.61
C SER A 353 -75.63 -3.16 10.93
N PRO A 354 -75.80 -4.47 11.20
CA PRO A 354 -76.95 -5.23 10.70
C PRO A 354 -78.23 -4.97 11.51
N THR A 355 -79.35 -4.89 10.80
CA THR A 355 -80.74 -4.74 11.28
C THR A 355 -81.21 -6.01 12.01
N PRO A 356 -82.14 -5.93 12.99
CA PRO A 356 -82.34 -6.99 13.98
C PRO A 356 -83.33 -8.07 13.52
N THR A 357 -83.15 -9.29 14.02
CA THR A 357 -84.18 -10.34 14.00
C THR A 357 -84.59 -10.66 15.44
N SER A 358 -85.89 -10.81 15.63
CA SER A 358 -86.59 -10.94 16.91
C SER A 358 -86.60 -12.37 17.47
N GLY A 359 -86.79 -12.45 18.79
CA GLY A 359 -87.03 -13.66 19.58
C GLY A 359 -85.92 -13.88 20.60
N GLY A 360 -86.12 -13.95 21.91
CA GLY A 360 -87.31 -14.05 22.74
C GLY A 360 -86.90 -14.79 24.01
N GLY A 361 -87.17 -14.21 25.18
CA GLY A 361 -87.38 -14.96 26.44
C GLY A 361 -86.19 -15.17 27.39
N GLY A 362 -86.29 -14.53 28.58
CA GLY A 362 -85.86 -15.02 29.91
C GLY A 362 -84.35 -15.12 30.18
N GLY A 363 -83.78 -14.70 31.30
CA GLY A 363 -84.28 -14.21 32.59
C GLY A 363 -83.16 -14.40 33.63
N GLY A 364 -83.01 -13.46 34.57
CA GLY A 364 -82.44 -13.72 35.91
C GLY A 364 -80.96 -13.41 36.18
N GLY A 365 -80.73 -12.38 37.01
CA GLY A 365 -80.06 -12.58 38.32
C GLY A 365 -78.64 -12.06 38.56
N GLY A 366 -78.51 -11.05 39.44
CA GLY A 366 -77.37 -10.80 40.38
C GLY A 366 -76.03 -10.34 39.78
N GLY A 367 -75.22 -9.47 40.36
CA GLY A 367 -75.13 -8.87 41.69
C GLY A 367 -73.65 -8.62 42.01
N GLY A 368 -73.28 -7.39 42.40
CA GLY A 368 -72.20 -7.06 43.34
C GLY A 368 -70.70 -7.27 42.97
N GLY A 369 -69.93 -6.18 43.09
CA GLY A 369 -68.75 -6.15 43.99
C GLY A 369 -67.34 -6.33 43.41
N GLY A 370 -66.59 -5.21 43.37
CA GLY A 370 -65.31 -5.04 44.09
C GLY A 370 -64.05 -5.82 43.68
N GLY A 371 -63.02 -5.06 43.26
CA GLY A 371 -61.68 -5.14 43.88
C GLY A 371 -60.57 -5.93 43.15
N GLY A 372 -59.52 -5.19 42.76
CA GLY A 372 -58.13 -5.58 43.07
C GLY A 372 -57.32 -6.35 42.02
N GLY A 373 -56.31 -5.66 41.46
CA GLY A 373 -54.96 -6.20 41.27
C GLY A 373 -54.67 -7.08 40.06
N SER A 374 -53.82 -6.57 39.16
CA SER A 374 -52.54 -7.19 38.74
C SER A 374 -52.18 -6.74 37.32
N SER A 375 -51.18 -5.87 37.23
CA SER A 375 -50.52 -5.46 35.99
C SER A 375 -49.74 -6.62 35.36
N SER A 376 -50.04 -6.96 34.11
CA SER A 376 -49.10 -7.67 33.24
C SER A 376 -48.99 -6.91 31.91
N SER A 377 -47.75 -6.51 31.61
CA SER A 377 -47.36 -5.75 30.43
C SER A 377 -47.13 -6.71 29.25
N PRO A 378 -47.72 -6.49 28.06
CA PRO A 378 -47.29 -7.21 26.85
C PRO A 378 -46.17 -6.45 26.13
N SER A 379 -45.13 -7.21 25.78
CA SER A 379 -43.95 -6.84 25.00
C SER A 379 -44.31 -6.38 23.56
N PRO A 380 -43.61 -5.40 22.95
CA PRO A 380 -43.91 -4.96 21.59
C PRO A 380 -43.34 -5.92 20.52
N SER A 381 -44.14 -6.13 19.48
CA SER A 381 -43.87 -6.91 18.27
C SER A 381 -42.81 -6.25 17.36
N PRO A 382 -41.96 -7.00 16.62
CA PRO A 382 -40.95 -6.43 15.74
C PRO A 382 -41.52 -5.89 14.42
N ALA A 383 -40.96 -4.78 13.93
CA ALA A 383 -41.34 -4.07 12.72
C ALA A 383 -40.91 -4.80 11.42
N PRO A 384 -41.64 -4.63 10.29
CA PRO A 384 -41.34 -5.31 9.03
C PRO A 384 -40.14 -4.71 8.28
N THR A 385 -39.35 -5.57 7.66
CA THR A 385 -38.16 -5.24 6.85
C THR A 385 -38.56 -4.76 5.44
N PRO A 386 -37.95 -3.69 4.89
CA PRO A 386 -38.29 -3.20 3.56
C PRO A 386 -37.66 -4.04 2.42
N THR A 387 -38.42 -4.16 1.34
CA THR A 387 -38.09 -4.86 0.08
C THR A 387 -37.00 -4.12 -0.71
N PRO A 388 -36.01 -4.82 -1.33
CA PRO A 388 -34.94 -4.16 -2.09
C PRO A 388 -35.39 -3.69 -3.49
N THR A 389 -35.01 -2.45 -3.83
CA THR A 389 -35.20 -1.78 -5.13
C THR A 389 -34.13 -2.23 -6.16
N PRO A 390 -34.43 -2.28 -7.48
CA PRO A 390 -33.53 -2.87 -8.48
C PRO A 390 -32.22 -2.09 -8.68
N VAL A 391 -31.11 -2.82 -8.82
CA VAL A 391 -29.78 -2.27 -9.14
C VAL A 391 -29.71 -1.89 -10.63
N PRO A 392 -29.27 -0.67 -10.99
CA PRO A 392 -29.12 -0.29 -12.40
C PRO A 392 -27.99 -1.06 -13.08
N THR A 393 -28.26 -1.48 -14.32
CA THR A 393 -27.31 -2.15 -15.22
C THR A 393 -26.09 -1.26 -15.48
N PRO A 394 -24.84 -1.75 -15.36
CA PRO A 394 -23.65 -0.96 -15.62
C PRO A 394 -23.52 -0.59 -17.10
N THR A 395 -23.40 0.71 -17.37
CA THR A 395 -23.06 1.29 -18.68
C THR A 395 -21.63 0.89 -19.10
N PRO A 396 -21.34 0.67 -20.40
CA PRO A 396 -20.10 0.03 -20.84
C PRO A 396 -18.84 0.89 -20.61
N ILE A 397 -17.75 0.23 -20.23
CA ILE A 397 -16.39 0.80 -20.08
C ILE A 397 -15.85 1.18 -21.47
N PRO A 398 -15.23 2.37 -21.66
CA PRO A 398 -14.71 2.80 -22.96
C PRO A 398 -13.66 1.83 -23.51
N ALA A 399 -13.71 1.58 -24.83
CA ALA A 399 -12.85 0.63 -25.53
C ALA A 399 -11.40 1.14 -25.61
N GLY A 400 -10.51 0.53 -24.83
CA GLY A 400 -9.05 0.73 -24.94
C GLY A 400 -8.41 -0.06 -26.09
N LYS A 401 -7.10 0.15 -26.32
CA LYS A 401 -6.32 -0.51 -27.39
C LYS A 401 -6.29 -2.05 -27.29
N PHE A 402 -6.57 -2.59 -26.11
CA PHE A 402 -6.57 -4.03 -25.82
C PHE A 402 -7.86 -4.43 -25.10
N SER A 403 -8.04 -5.73 -24.88
CA SER A 403 -9.06 -6.26 -23.96
C SER A 403 -8.39 -7.20 -22.97
N VAL A 404 -8.98 -7.37 -21.79
CA VAL A 404 -8.51 -8.38 -20.83
C VAL A 404 -8.46 -9.75 -21.51
N GLY A 405 -7.35 -10.47 -21.34
CA GLY A 405 -7.05 -11.73 -22.01
C GLY A 405 -6.25 -11.59 -23.32
N ASN A 406 -6.06 -10.38 -23.85
CA ASN A 406 -5.19 -10.18 -25.02
C ASN A 406 -3.72 -10.38 -24.64
N THR A 407 -2.98 -11.11 -25.47
CA THR A 407 -1.52 -11.17 -25.42
C THR A 407 -0.94 -9.94 -26.11
N VAL A 408 -0.06 -9.24 -25.40
CA VAL A 408 0.63 -8.05 -25.88
C VAL A 408 2.13 -8.20 -25.60
N ARG A 409 2.95 -7.46 -26.33
CA ARG A 409 4.39 -7.38 -26.08
C ARG A 409 4.82 -5.94 -25.90
N THR A 410 5.88 -5.74 -25.12
CA THR A 410 6.52 -4.43 -24.97
C THR A 410 7.23 -4.03 -26.26
N THR A 411 7.20 -2.75 -26.62
CA THR A 411 7.95 -2.19 -27.76
C THR A 411 9.29 -1.57 -27.36
N THR A 412 9.54 -1.44 -26.06
CA THR A 412 10.76 -0.91 -25.46
C THR A 412 10.96 -1.54 -24.07
N ILE A 413 12.03 -1.19 -23.37
CA ILE A 413 12.17 -1.49 -21.94
C ILE A 413 11.07 -0.74 -21.18
N LEU A 414 10.15 -1.47 -20.55
CA LEU A 414 8.93 -0.93 -19.99
C LEU A 414 8.85 -1.14 -18.49
N ASN A 415 8.81 -0.04 -17.75
CA ASN A 415 8.59 -0.05 -16.30
C ASN A 415 7.22 -0.65 -15.94
N VAL A 416 7.25 -1.53 -14.94
CA VAL A 416 6.07 -2.18 -14.38
C VAL A 416 5.87 -1.67 -12.95
N ARG A 417 4.67 -1.16 -12.66
CA ARG A 417 4.41 -0.37 -11.45
C ARG A 417 3.29 -0.92 -10.59
N GLN A 418 3.34 -0.62 -9.30
CA GLN A 418 2.35 -1.10 -8.34
C GLN A 418 0.97 -0.45 -8.48
N ALA A 419 0.91 0.73 -9.09
CA ALA A 419 -0.31 1.49 -9.37
C ALA A 419 -0.28 2.00 -10.82
N PRO A 420 -1.44 2.30 -11.44
CA PRO A 420 -1.54 2.88 -12.79
C PRO A 420 -1.08 4.34 -12.76
N SER A 421 0.18 4.57 -12.44
CA SER A 421 0.76 5.88 -12.29
C SER A 421 2.25 5.76 -12.52
N PRO A 422 2.88 6.70 -13.24
CA PRO A 422 4.31 6.74 -13.40
C PRO A 422 5.03 7.04 -12.08
N LEU A 423 4.31 7.51 -11.05
CA LEU A 423 4.82 7.69 -9.68
C LEU A 423 4.53 6.47 -8.79
N GLY A 424 3.77 5.50 -9.27
CA GLY A 424 3.56 4.23 -8.57
C GLY A 424 4.91 3.53 -8.35
N LYS A 425 5.08 2.95 -7.16
CA LYS A 425 6.28 2.20 -6.76
C LYS A 425 6.70 1.28 -7.91
N LEU A 426 7.94 1.44 -8.37
CA LEU A 426 8.50 0.60 -9.42
C LEU A 426 8.62 -0.82 -8.87
N LEU A 427 8.00 -1.78 -9.55
CA LEU A 427 8.07 -3.20 -9.21
C LEU A 427 9.17 -3.90 -10.01
N GLY A 428 9.50 -3.36 -11.19
CA GLY A 428 10.61 -3.79 -12.03
C GLY A 428 10.46 -3.22 -13.44
N ALA A 429 11.28 -3.65 -14.38
CA ALA A 429 11.16 -3.32 -15.79
C ALA A 429 11.14 -4.60 -16.63
N GLN A 430 10.42 -4.55 -17.74
CA GLN A 430 10.33 -5.62 -18.72
C GLN A 430 11.17 -5.25 -19.94
N ALA A 431 12.00 -6.18 -20.42
CA ALA A 431 12.83 -5.94 -21.60
C ALA A 431 11.96 -5.71 -22.86
N THR A 432 12.53 -5.07 -23.88
CA THR A 432 11.89 -4.92 -25.19
C THR A 432 11.46 -6.28 -25.76
N GLY A 433 10.22 -6.41 -26.21
CA GLY A 433 9.67 -7.66 -26.74
C GLY A 433 9.15 -8.63 -25.69
N ALA A 434 9.25 -8.32 -24.40
CA ALA A 434 8.66 -9.12 -23.33
C ALA A 434 7.14 -9.25 -23.52
N GLN A 435 6.66 -10.50 -23.46
CA GLN A 435 5.25 -10.83 -23.70
C GLN A 435 4.50 -11.00 -22.37
N GLY A 436 3.25 -10.58 -22.37
CA GLY A 436 2.34 -10.73 -21.24
C GLY A 436 0.88 -10.69 -21.64
N ILE A 437 0.03 -11.06 -20.71
CA ILE A 437 -1.42 -11.05 -20.86
C ILE A 437 -1.98 -9.83 -20.13
N VAL A 438 -2.90 -9.11 -20.79
CA VAL A 438 -3.66 -8.03 -20.17
C VAL A 438 -4.64 -8.63 -19.15
N VAL A 439 -4.52 -8.27 -17.88
CA VAL A 439 -5.37 -8.80 -16.80
C VAL A 439 -6.31 -7.75 -16.18
N GLY A 440 -6.17 -6.48 -16.56
CA GLY A 440 -7.05 -5.39 -16.13
C GLY A 440 -6.73 -4.07 -16.84
N GLY A 441 -7.64 -3.09 -16.74
CA GLY A 441 -7.53 -1.78 -17.43
C GLY A 441 -8.43 -1.66 -18.68
N PRO A 442 -8.34 -0.53 -19.42
CA PRO A 442 -7.40 0.55 -19.18
C PRO A 442 -7.85 1.40 -17.98
N ILE A 443 -6.89 1.89 -17.19
CA ILE A 443 -7.11 3.00 -16.26
C ILE A 443 -6.37 4.21 -16.81
N SER A 444 -7.09 5.27 -17.14
CA SER A 444 -6.49 6.52 -17.56
C SER A 444 -5.98 7.28 -16.34
N ALA A 445 -4.66 7.43 -16.24
CA ALA A 445 -4.03 8.12 -15.12
C ALA A 445 -2.68 8.71 -15.54
N SER A 446 -2.40 9.92 -15.06
CA SER A 446 -1.16 10.66 -15.37
C SER A 446 -0.86 10.76 -16.88
N GLY A 447 -1.90 10.92 -17.71
CA GLY A 447 -1.76 11.07 -19.17
C GLY A 447 -1.51 9.78 -19.95
N PHE A 448 -1.53 8.61 -19.31
CA PHE A 448 -1.40 7.32 -19.98
C PHE A 448 -2.63 6.44 -19.73
N SER A 449 -2.97 5.60 -20.72
CA SER A 449 -3.81 4.43 -20.51
C SER A 449 -2.94 3.35 -19.88
N TRP A 450 -3.23 2.98 -18.64
CA TRP A 450 -2.49 1.94 -17.92
C TRP A 450 -3.22 0.61 -18.02
N TRP A 451 -2.48 -0.42 -18.37
CA TRP A 451 -2.95 -1.79 -18.40
C TRP A 451 -2.26 -2.58 -17.31
N GLN A 452 -3.04 -3.34 -16.55
CA GLN A 452 -2.49 -4.27 -15.61
C GLN A 452 -2.04 -5.51 -16.39
N MET A 453 -0.76 -5.80 -16.31
CA MET A 453 -0.07 -6.81 -17.09
C MET A 453 0.40 -7.95 -16.18
N ASN A 454 0.26 -9.17 -16.69
CA ASN A 454 0.90 -10.36 -16.19
C ASN A 454 1.88 -10.84 -17.27
N TYR A 455 3.17 -10.59 -17.09
CA TYR A 455 4.21 -10.95 -18.05
C TYR A 455 4.64 -12.41 -17.85
N ASN A 456 5.07 -13.06 -18.93
CA ASN A 456 5.50 -14.47 -18.86
C ASN A 456 6.73 -14.68 -17.96
N SER A 457 7.50 -13.62 -17.72
CA SER A 457 8.68 -13.58 -16.85
C SER A 457 8.92 -12.15 -16.37
N GLY A 458 9.51 -11.95 -15.18
CA GLY A 458 9.84 -10.63 -14.64
C GLY A 458 8.75 -10.03 -13.76
N ALA A 459 8.76 -8.71 -13.57
CA ALA A 459 7.81 -8.02 -12.70
C ALA A 459 6.42 -7.86 -13.36
N ASP A 460 5.37 -8.11 -12.58
CA ASP A 460 3.97 -7.89 -12.94
C ASP A 460 3.41 -6.61 -12.32
N GLY A 461 2.41 -6.02 -12.97
CA GLY A 461 1.81 -4.76 -12.52
C GLY A 461 1.35 -3.88 -13.67
N TRP A 462 1.27 -2.59 -13.44
CA TRP A 462 0.75 -1.62 -14.38
C TRP A 462 1.82 -1.19 -15.38
N SER A 463 1.49 -1.29 -16.67
CA SER A 463 2.29 -0.85 -17.81
C SER A 463 1.50 0.11 -18.70
N ALA A 464 2.16 1.12 -19.24
CA ALA A 464 1.51 2.12 -20.09
C ALA A 464 1.26 1.60 -21.52
N GLU A 465 0.05 1.83 -22.04
CA GLU A 465 -0.47 1.37 -23.34
C GLU A 465 0.41 1.74 -24.53
N ASN A 466 1.05 2.90 -24.49
CA ASN A 466 1.86 3.44 -25.58
C ASN A 466 3.06 2.56 -25.91
N PHE A 467 3.52 1.77 -24.94
CA PHE A 467 4.68 0.88 -25.07
C PHE A 467 4.29 -0.59 -25.21
N LEU A 468 3.01 -0.85 -25.49
CA LEU A 468 2.46 -2.17 -25.71
C LEU A 468 1.90 -2.27 -27.13
N VAL A 469 2.08 -3.43 -27.76
CA VAL A 469 1.43 -3.78 -29.03
C VAL A 469 0.83 -5.18 -28.93
N LYS A 470 -0.35 -5.36 -29.54
CA LYS A 470 -1.04 -6.65 -29.55
C LYS A 470 -0.24 -7.66 -30.38
N VAL A 471 -0.03 -8.85 -29.85
CA VAL A 471 0.58 -9.95 -30.60
C VAL A 471 -0.53 -10.65 -31.35
N THR A 472 -0.62 -10.44 -32.66
CA THR A 472 -1.46 -11.26 -33.53
C THR A 472 -0.69 -12.51 -33.89
N THR A 473 -1.04 -13.64 -33.26
CA THR A 473 -0.60 -14.93 -33.78
C THR A 473 -1.31 -15.14 -35.12
N SER A 474 -0.55 -15.19 -36.21
CA SER A 474 -1.06 -15.79 -37.43
C SER A 474 -1.22 -17.28 -37.14
N SER A 475 -2.43 -17.69 -36.74
CA SER A 475 -2.75 -19.11 -36.69
C SER A 475 -2.62 -19.65 -38.12
N PRO A 476 -1.86 -20.72 -38.37
CA PRO A 476 -1.99 -21.45 -39.63
C PRO A 476 -3.46 -21.90 -39.75
N ALA A 477 -3.97 -21.82 -40.97
CA ALA A 477 -5.34 -22.21 -41.29
C ALA A 477 -5.62 -23.64 -40.78
N PRO A 478 -6.76 -23.90 -40.12
CA PRO A 478 -7.12 -25.27 -39.77
C PRO A 478 -7.29 -26.07 -41.07
N SER A 479 -6.45 -27.09 -41.21
CA SER A 479 -6.59 -28.12 -42.25
C SER A 479 -7.93 -28.84 -42.06
N PRO A 480 -8.69 -29.12 -43.12
CA PRO A 480 -10.05 -29.61 -43.01
C PRO A 480 -10.04 -31.07 -42.54
N THR A 481 -10.81 -31.36 -41.48
CA THR A 481 -11.17 -32.74 -41.13
C THR A 481 -12.68 -32.89 -41.05
N PRO A 482 -13.20 -34.09 -41.38
CA PRO A 482 -14.50 -34.26 -42.00
C PRO A 482 -15.68 -34.34 -41.03
N TYR A 483 -16.85 -34.20 -41.65
CA TYR A 483 -18.25 -34.09 -41.21
C TYR A 483 -18.71 -35.01 -40.04
N PRO A 484 -19.80 -34.68 -39.31
CA PRO A 484 -20.13 -35.16 -37.98
C PRO A 484 -21.08 -36.37 -37.96
N THR A 485 -21.22 -36.99 -36.78
CA THR A 485 -22.32 -37.90 -36.42
C THR A 485 -23.14 -37.24 -35.29
N PRO A 486 -24.49 -37.24 -35.33
CA PRO A 486 -25.31 -36.45 -34.40
C PRO A 486 -25.51 -37.17 -33.05
N SER A 487 -25.60 -36.40 -31.96
CA SER A 487 -25.98 -36.87 -30.63
C SER A 487 -26.93 -35.84 -29.98
N PRO A 488 -27.89 -36.25 -29.13
CA PRO A 488 -29.23 -35.67 -29.11
C PRO A 488 -29.39 -34.43 -28.22
N THR A 489 -30.46 -33.71 -28.54
CA THR A 489 -31.03 -32.52 -27.91
C THR A 489 -31.05 -32.54 -26.37
N PRO A 490 -30.60 -31.47 -25.67
CA PRO A 490 -30.79 -31.34 -24.23
C PRO A 490 -32.19 -30.84 -23.87
N THR A 491 -32.82 -31.51 -22.92
CA THR A 491 -34.03 -31.10 -22.18
C THR A 491 -33.68 -30.01 -21.15
N PRO A 492 -34.55 -29.00 -20.91
CA PRO A 492 -34.22 -27.89 -20.02
C PRO A 492 -34.32 -28.28 -18.54
N THR A 493 -33.27 -28.03 -17.76
CA THR A 493 -33.29 -28.13 -16.30
C THR A 493 -33.44 -26.77 -15.63
N THR A 494 -34.37 -26.72 -14.68
CA THR A 494 -34.78 -25.64 -13.77
C THR A 494 -33.60 -24.99 -13.02
N PRO A 495 -33.63 -23.66 -12.77
CA PRO A 495 -32.53 -22.96 -12.10
C PRO A 495 -32.49 -23.26 -10.58
N THR A 496 -31.32 -23.68 -10.12
CA THR A 496 -30.95 -23.80 -8.70
C THR A 496 -30.91 -22.41 -8.05
N PRO A 497 -31.41 -22.23 -6.80
CA PRO A 497 -31.39 -20.93 -6.12
C PRO A 497 -29.96 -20.43 -5.88
N SER A 498 -29.74 -19.15 -6.20
CA SER A 498 -28.47 -18.44 -6.00
C SER A 498 -28.21 -18.23 -4.50
N PRO A 499 -26.98 -18.45 -3.99
CA PRO A 499 -26.69 -18.25 -2.57
C PRO A 499 -26.81 -16.76 -2.21
N SER A 500 -27.58 -16.49 -1.14
CA SER A 500 -27.72 -15.17 -0.53
C SER A 500 -26.57 -14.97 0.46
N GLY A 501 -25.68 -14.02 0.20
CA GLY A 501 -24.60 -13.67 1.12
C GLY A 501 -23.70 -12.58 0.56
N THR A 502 -22.97 -11.89 1.45
CA THR A 502 -22.13 -10.73 1.09
C THR A 502 -20.79 -11.21 0.53
N LEU A 503 -20.41 -10.70 -0.65
CA LEU A 503 -19.13 -10.98 -1.28
C LEU A 503 -17.97 -10.52 -0.39
N VAL A 504 -17.00 -11.40 -0.17
CA VAL A 504 -15.76 -11.05 0.52
C VAL A 504 -14.89 -10.19 -0.39
N VAL A 505 -14.52 -9.01 0.10
CA VAL A 505 -13.57 -8.10 -0.56
C VAL A 505 -12.53 -7.62 0.43
N PHE A 506 -11.26 -7.74 0.05
CA PHE A 506 -10.09 -7.25 0.77
C PHE A 506 -9.60 -5.94 0.12
N THR A 507 -9.89 -4.80 0.74
CA THR A 507 -9.47 -3.46 0.29
C THR A 507 -8.30 -2.88 1.09
N LYS A 508 -8.02 -3.46 2.26
CA LYS A 508 -6.96 -3.02 3.20
C LYS A 508 -5.99 -4.18 3.53
N PRO A 509 -4.78 -3.91 4.08
CA PRO A 509 -3.90 -4.96 4.56
C PRO A 509 -4.57 -5.83 5.63
N ILE A 510 -4.31 -7.15 5.58
CA ILE A 510 -4.83 -8.09 6.59
C ILE A 510 -3.81 -8.16 7.73
N TYR A 511 -4.19 -7.65 8.89
CA TYR A 511 -3.37 -7.69 10.09
C TYR A 511 -3.80 -8.85 11.00
N PHE A 512 -2.85 -9.46 11.71
CA PHE A 512 -3.09 -10.64 12.55
C PHE A 512 -4.07 -10.37 13.71
N TRP A 513 -4.25 -9.11 14.12
CA TRP A 513 -5.18 -8.70 15.16
C TRP A 513 -6.60 -8.36 14.65
N ASP A 514 -6.80 -8.20 13.33
CA ASP A 514 -8.10 -7.90 12.74
C ASP A 514 -8.92 -9.18 12.52
N ARG A 515 -9.58 -9.64 13.58
CA ARG A 515 -10.33 -10.90 13.58
C ARG A 515 -11.39 -11.00 12.48
N THR A 516 -11.94 -9.88 12.02
CA THR A 516 -12.97 -9.84 10.97
C THR A 516 -12.36 -10.12 9.60
N GLU A 517 -11.23 -9.48 9.28
CA GLU A 517 -10.52 -9.72 8.02
C GLU A 517 -9.87 -11.12 7.99
N VAL A 518 -9.45 -11.63 9.14
CA VAL A 518 -8.91 -13.00 9.23
C VAL A 518 -9.99 -14.05 8.98
N LYS A 519 -11.24 -13.87 9.46
CA LYS A 519 -12.36 -14.76 9.13
C LYS A 519 -12.66 -14.79 7.63
N LYS A 520 -12.70 -13.60 7.00
CA LYS A 520 -12.84 -13.46 5.54
C LYS A 520 -11.75 -14.23 4.81
N LEU A 521 -10.50 -14.11 5.25
CA LEU A 521 -9.35 -14.83 4.69
C LEU A 521 -9.52 -16.35 4.81
N GLN A 522 -9.85 -16.85 5.99
CA GLN A 522 -10.06 -18.29 6.24
C GLN A 522 -11.17 -18.86 5.36
N ILE A 523 -12.30 -18.15 5.22
CA ILE A 523 -13.41 -18.53 4.32
C ILE A 523 -12.94 -18.57 2.87
N THR A 524 -12.19 -17.56 2.44
CA THR A 524 -11.73 -17.45 1.06
C THR A 524 -10.70 -18.53 0.72
N LEU A 525 -9.79 -18.85 1.65
CA LEU A 525 -8.81 -19.92 1.49
C LEU A 525 -9.48 -21.30 1.44
N ASN A 526 -10.48 -21.55 2.29
CA ASN A 526 -11.28 -22.79 2.23
C ASN A 526 -11.94 -22.96 0.86
N LYS A 527 -12.55 -21.90 0.32
CA LYS A 527 -13.16 -21.94 -1.01
C LYS A 527 -12.14 -22.11 -2.13
N ALA A 528 -11.02 -21.40 -2.08
CA ALA A 528 -10.03 -21.40 -3.15
C ALA A 528 -9.26 -22.72 -3.27
N LEU A 529 -9.02 -23.38 -2.13
CA LEU A 529 -8.16 -24.56 -2.05
C LEU A 529 -8.90 -25.84 -1.67
N GLY A 530 -10.22 -25.77 -1.41
CA GLY A 530 -10.99 -26.91 -0.92
C GLY A 530 -10.60 -27.36 0.48
N LEU A 531 -10.16 -26.43 1.34
CA LEU A 531 -9.72 -26.72 2.71
C LEU A 531 -10.87 -26.66 3.72
N THR A 532 -10.65 -27.24 4.90
CA THR A 532 -11.53 -27.21 6.08
C THR A 532 -10.88 -26.48 7.26
N LEU A 533 -10.29 -25.31 7.01
CA LEU A 533 -9.75 -24.45 8.07
C LEU A 533 -10.89 -23.99 8.99
N LYS A 534 -10.60 -23.96 10.30
CA LYS A 534 -11.50 -23.36 11.30
C LYS A 534 -11.59 -21.85 11.05
N VAL A 535 -12.81 -21.33 10.88
CA VAL A 535 -13.08 -19.90 10.68
C VAL A 535 -13.28 -19.21 12.04
N ASP A 536 -12.20 -19.07 12.79
CA ASP A 536 -12.21 -18.48 14.13
C ASP A 536 -11.72 -17.03 14.19
N GLY A 537 -11.17 -16.52 13.09
CA GLY A 537 -10.56 -15.18 13.02
C GLY A 537 -9.19 -15.11 13.66
N ILE A 538 -8.55 -16.25 13.93
CA ILE A 538 -7.21 -16.33 14.50
C ILE A 538 -6.21 -16.58 13.37
N TYR A 539 -5.23 -15.69 13.23
CA TYR A 539 -4.15 -15.82 12.26
C TYR A 539 -3.08 -16.79 12.78
N GLY A 540 -3.46 -18.06 12.96
CA GLY A 540 -2.61 -19.11 13.53
C GLY A 540 -1.84 -19.92 12.48
N LYS A 541 -1.06 -20.91 12.96
CA LYS A 541 -0.21 -21.78 12.12
C LYS A 541 -0.94 -22.40 10.93
N ALA A 542 -2.20 -22.82 11.09
CA ALA A 542 -3.01 -23.40 10.01
C ALA A 542 -3.38 -22.38 8.93
N THR A 543 -3.77 -21.15 9.31
CA THR A 543 -4.04 -20.05 8.38
C THR A 543 -2.77 -19.66 7.62
N THR A 544 -1.63 -19.54 8.31
CA THR A 544 -0.32 -19.26 7.70
C THR A 544 0.13 -20.35 6.73
N ALA A 545 -0.07 -21.62 7.08
CA ALA A 545 0.26 -22.75 6.23
C ALA A 545 -0.59 -22.82 4.95
N ALA A 546 -1.82 -22.28 4.96
CA ALA A 546 -2.71 -22.28 3.80
C ALA A 546 -2.44 -21.13 2.81
N ILE A 547 -1.77 -20.05 3.23
CA ILE A 547 -1.49 -18.89 2.37
C ILE A 547 -0.45 -19.22 1.29
N LYS A 548 0.63 -19.92 1.64
CA LYS A 548 1.69 -20.27 0.68
C LYS A 548 1.18 -21.17 -0.47
N PRO A 549 0.39 -22.23 -0.22
CA PRO A 549 -0.27 -22.99 -1.27
C PRO A 549 -1.21 -22.14 -2.12
N PHE A 550 -2.02 -21.26 -1.51
CA PHE A 550 -2.90 -20.35 -2.24
C PHE A 550 -2.11 -19.43 -3.18
N GLN A 551 -1.02 -18.86 -2.69
CA GLN A 551 -0.11 -18.05 -3.50
C GLN A 551 0.48 -18.87 -4.64
N SER A 552 0.97 -20.07 -4.37
CA SER A 552 1.54 -20.96 -5.39
C SER A 552 0.53 -21.30 -6.50
N VAL A 553 -0.69 -21.74 -6.17
CA VAL A 553 -1.72 -22.07 -7.18
C VAL A 553 -2.29 -20.84 -7.88
N SER A 554 -2.16 -19.66 -7.26
CA SER A 554 -2.57 -18.37 -7.85
C SER A 554 -1.49 -17.74 -8.73
N GLY A 555 -0.34 -18.41 -8.89
CA GLY A 555 0.80 -17.94 -9.68
C GLY A 555 1.59 -16.81 -9.00
N LEU A 556 1.61 -16.77 -7.66
CA LEU A 556 2.34 -15.78 -6.84
C LEU A 556 3.53 -16.44 -6.14
N LYS A 557 4.54 -15.64 -5.75
CA LYS A 557 5.63 -16.09 -4.87
C LYS A 557 5.04 -16.57 -3.52
N PRO A 558 5.28 -17.82 -3.09
CA PRO A 558 4.70 -18.38 -1.86
C PRO A 558 5.47 -17.94 -0.60
N ASP A 559 5.49 -16.64 -0.35
CA ASP A 559 6.20 -16.01 0.78
C ASP A 559 5.40 -16.02 2.10
N GLY A 560 4.11 -16.36 2.05
CA GLY A 560 3.22 -16.39 3.22
C GLY A 560 2.66 -15.03 3.64
N ILE A 561 2.94 -13.97 2.86
CA ILE A 561 2.54 -12.60 3.15
C ILE A 561 1.29 -12.22 2.34
N VAL A 562 0.23 -11.78 3.01
CA VAL A 562 -1.02 -11.36 2.34
C VAL A 562 -0.93 -9.90 1.87
N GLY A 563 -0.01 -9.66 0.92
CA GLY A 563 0.20 -8.38 0.26
C GLY A 563 -0.88 -8.02 -0.76
N VAL A 564 -0.72 -6.88 -1.44
CA VAL A 564 -1.70 -6.37 -2.43
C VAL A 564 -2.03 -7.38 -3.54
N LEU A 565 -1.04 -8.16 -4.00
CA LEU A 565 -1.21 -9.17 -5.04
C LEU A 565 -1.97 -10.40 -4.54
N THR A 566 -1.63 -10.89 -3.33
CA THR A 566 -2.35 -11.99 -2.68
C THR A 566 -3.82 -11.60 -2.44
N ARG A 567 -4.10 -10.36 -2.01
CA ARG A 567 -5.48 -9.86 -1.81
C ARG A 567 -6.26 -9.74 -3.11
N ALA A 568 -5.63 -9.32 -4.20
CA ALA A 568 -6.28 -9.28 -5.52
C ALA A 568 -6.70 -10.67 -5.99
N LYS A 569 -5.83 -11.68 -5.82
CA LYS A 569 -6.17 -13.08 -6.13
C LYS A 569 -7.27 -13.62 -5.20
N LEU A 570 -7.24 -13.27 -3.91
CA LEU A 570 -8.30 -13.65 -2.97
C LEU A 570 -9.67 -13.05 -3.35
N ASN A 571 -9.72 -11.78 -3.79
CA ASN A 571 -10.95 -11.16 -4.28
C ASN A 571 -11.52 -11.86 -5.53
N ALA A 572 -10.66 -12.43 -6.37
CA ALA A 572 -11.07 -13.17 -7.57
C ALA A 572 -11.73 -14.52 -7.27
N VAL A 573 -11.54 -15.08 -6.07
CA VAL A 573 -12.19 -16.32 -5.61
C VAL A 573 -13.71 -16.13 -5.43
N LYS A 574 -14.17 -14.89 -5.31
CA LYS A 574 -15.59 -14.53 -5.10
C LYS A 574 -16.21 -15.31 -3.95
N ALA A 575 -15.50 -15.42 -2.82
CA ALA A 575 -16.01 -16.07 -1.63
C ALA A 575 -17.14 -15.25 -1.00
N VAL A 576 -18.08 -15.94 -0.36
CA VAL A 576 -19.28 -15.30 0.21
C VAL A 576 -19.29 -15.60 1.70
N MET A 577 -19.50 -14.58 2.53
CA MET A 577 -19.69 -14.78 3.96
C MET A 577 -21.14 -15.26 4.20
N PRO A 578 -21.33 -16.34 4.98
CA PRO A 578 -22.66 -16.80 5.37
C PRO A 578 -23.37 -15.83 6.30
#